data_AF-A0AAW4G638-F1
#
_entry.id   AF-A0AAW4G638-F1
#
_cell.length_a   1.000
_cell.length_b   1.000
_cell.length_c   1.000
_cell.angle_alpha   90.00
_cell.angle_beta   90.00
_cell.angle_gamma   90.00
#
_symmetry.space_group_name_H-M   'P 1'
#
loop_
_entity.id
_entity.type
_entity.pdbx_description
1 polymer ?
#
loop_
_entity_poly.entity_id
_entity_poly.type
_entity_poly.pdbx_seq_one_letter_code
_entity_poly.pdbx_strand_id
1 'polypeptide(L)'
;MHIPNRDYHLYVGTLSDLKAWEQPLTHETPALLHDPPAFVWPADRAWCLASDVDPHWAGIGADTTTIRALTTRDDIDVVTADRYGRQPFYD
;
A
#
# COMPACT_ATOMS: atom_id res chain seq x y z
N MET A 1 -7.84 -7.36 18.05
CA MET A 1 -6.96 -8.44 17.60
C MET A 1 -5.63 -7.81 17.28
N HIS A 2 -4.55 -8.20 17.96
CA HIS A 2 -3.19 -7.73 17.67
C HIS A 2 -2.44 -8.90 17.03
N ILE A 3 -1.78 -8.64 15.91
CA ILE A 3 -0.98 -9.63 15.17
C ILE A 3 0.49 -9.23 15.40
N PRO A 4 1.33 -10.12 15.95
CA PRO A 4 2.74 -9.82 16.15
C PRO A 4 3.42 -9.37 14.85
N ASN A 5 4.31 -8.37 14.94
CA ASN A 5 5.05 -7.78 13.80
C ASN A 5 4.15 -7.10 12.74
N ARG A 6 2.97 -6.62 13.15
CA ARG A 6 2.04 -5.84 12.31
C ARG A 6 1.68 -4.50 12.94
N ASP A 7 2.52 -3.98 13.82
CA ASP A 7 2.33 -2.63 14.34
C ASP A 7 2.56 -1.62 13.21
N TYR A 8 1.71 -0.59 13.16
CA TYR A 8 1.76 0.45 12.14
C TYR A 8 1.60 1.82 12.78
N HIS A 9 2.25 2.82 12.17
CA HIS A 9 2.12 4.22 12.56
C HIS A 9 1.32 4.98 11.50
N LEU A 10 0.38 5.82 11.94
CA LEU A 10 -0.36 6.72 11.07
C LEU A 10 0.11 8.16 11.30
N TYR A 11 0.56 8.81 10.23
CA TYR A 11 0.93 10.21 10.22
C TYR A 11 -0.10 11.02 9.44
N VAL A 12 -0.35 12.26 9.87
CA VAL A 12 -1.23 13.21 9.18
C VAL A 12 -0.49 14.54 9.12
N GLY A 13 -0.34 15.09 7.92
CA GLY A 13 0.40 16.33 7.70
C GLY A 13 0.40 16.75 6.24
N THR A 14 1.23 17.73 5.94
CA THR A 14 1.45 18.27 4.60
C THR A 14 2.43 17.41 3.81
N LEU A 15 2.48 17.61 2.49
CA LEU A 15 3.48 16.93 1.65
C LEU A 15 4.92 17.24 2.08
N SER A 16 5.18 18.44 2.61
CA SER A 16 6.50 18.83 3.11
C SER A 16 6.92 18.03 4.35
N ASP A 17 5.95 17.52 5.12
CA ASP A 17 6.21 16.72 6.32
C ASP A 17 6.66 15.30 5.97
N LEU A 18 6.40 14.82 4.75
CA LEU A 18 6.82 13.50 4.27
C LEU A 18 8.33 13.29 4.43
N LYS A 19 9.12 14.32 4.11
CA LYS A 19 10.60 14.29 4.26
C LYS A 19 11.05 14.09 5.71
N ALA A 20 10.25 14.56 6.67
CA ALA A 20 10.50 14.35 8.08
C ALA A 20 10.10 12.93 8.52
N TRP A 21 9.07 12.34 7.91
CA TRP A 21 8.65 10.95 8.17
C TRP A 21 9.61 9.91 7.60
N GLU A 22 10.38 10.26 6.57
CA GLU A 22 11.47 9.43 6.03
C GLU A 22 12.73 9.40 6.94
N GLN A 23 12.77 10.23 7.99
CA GLN A 23 13.87 10.23 8.96
C GLN A 23 13.77 9.01 9.89
N PRO A 24 14.91 8.49 10.38
CA PRO A 24 14.90 7.31 11.23
C PRO A 24 14.19 7.61 12.56
N LEU A 25 13.37 6.67 13.04
CA LEU A 25 12.67 6.80 14.33
C LEU A 25 13.64 6.93 15.52
N THR A 26 14.87 6.41 15.38
CA THR A 26 15.95 6.56 16.37
C THR A 26 17.30 6.75 15.66
N HIS A 27 18.27 7.42 16.32
CA HIS A 27 19.62 7.61 15.75
C HIS A 27 20.39 6.29 15.50
N GLU A 28 19.93 5.17 16.06
CA GLU A 28 20.55 3.86 15.91
C GLU A 28 19.98 3.03 14.76
N THR A 29 18.90 3.51 14.12
CA THR A 29 18.26 2.81 12.99
C THR A 29 19.18 2.85 11.76
N PRO A 30 19.67 1.71 11.26
CA PRO A 30 20.45 1.63 10.03
C PRO A 30 19.70 2.26 8.85
N ALA A 31 20.41 2.85 7.89
CA ALA A 31 19.75 3.54 6.78
C ALA A 31 18.88 2.63 5.88
N LEU A 32 19.16 1.33 5.88
CA LEU A 32 18.35 0.32 5.21
C LEU A 32 17.02 0.02 5.92
N LEU A 33 16.80 0.58 7.11
CA LEU A 33 15.60 0.48 7.94
C LEU A 33 14.89 1.84 8.08
N HIS A 34 15.24 2.84 7.25
CA HIS A 34 14.34 3.97 7.04
C HIS A 34 13.12 3.43 6.29
N ASP A 35 12.01 3.19 7.01
CA ASP A 35 10.77 2.77 6.38
C ASP A 35 10.00 4.02 5.91
N PRO A 36 10.06 4.38 4.61
CA PRO A 36 9.13 5.39 4.10
C PRO A 36 7.70 4.91 4.34
N PRO A 37 6.72 5.82 4.48
CA PRO A 37 5.34 5.41 4.67
C PRO A 37 4.91 4.40 3.60
N ALA A 38 4.49 3.21 4.04
CA ALA A 38 4.08 2.13 3.14
C ALA A 38 2.90 2.54 2.24
N PHE A 39 2.07 3.49 2.71
CA PHE A 39 0.91 4.00 2.00
C PHE A 39 0.65 5.49 2.33
N VAL A 40 0.46 6.33 1.32
CA VAL A 40 0.16 7.76 1.45
C VAL A 40 -1.01 8.14 0.54
N TRP A 41 -1.92 8.99 1.03
CA TRP A 41 -2.96 9.60 0.23
C TRP A 41 -3.19 11.08 0.63
N PRO A 42 -3.75 11.91 -0.25
CA PRO A 42 -4.28 13.22 0.13
C PRO A 42 -5.60 13.08 0.89
N ALA A 43 -6.02 14.16 1.57
CA ALA A 43 -7.26 14.18 2.35
C ALA A 43 -8.52 13.92 1.49
N ASP A 44 -8.49 14.26 0.20
CA ASP A 44 -9.57 14.02 -0.76
C ASP A 44 -9.54 12.61 -1.38
N ARG A 45 -8.51 11.81 -1.07
CA ARG A 45 -8.29 10.45 -1.61
C ARG A 45 -8.25 10.40 -3.14
N ALA A 46 -7.85 11.48 -3.81
CA ALA A 46 -7.80 11.54 -5.26
C ALA A 46 -6.72 10.61 -5.89
N TRP A 47 -5.71 10.23 -5.13
CA TRP A 47 -4.62 9.33 -5.54
C TRP A 47 -4.00 8.64 -4.32
N CYS A 48 -3.09 7.69 -4.55
CA CYS A 48 -2.25 7.14 -3.49
C CYS A 48 -0.84 6.82 -3.98
N LEU A 49 0.12 6.79 -3.06
CA LEU A 49 1.45 6.22 -3.24
C LEU A 49 1.56 4.98 -2.35
N ALA A 50 2.04 3.88 -2.90
CA ALA A 50 2.31 2.66 -2.15
C ALA A 50 3.80 2.30 -2.34
N SER A 51 4.53 2.13 -1.22
CA SER A 51 5.97 1.87 -1.23
C SER A 51 6.31 0.41 -0.94
N ASP A 52 5.57 -0.25 -0.04
CA ASP A 52 5.69 -1.67 0.23
C ASP A 52 4.72 -2.44 -0.67
N VAL A 53 5.08 -2.49 -1.95
CA VAL A 53 4.31 -3.20 -2.98
C VAL A 53 5.03 -4.48 -3.36
N ASP A 54 4.25 -5.54 -3.47
CA ASP A 54 4.67 -6.74 -4.13
C ASP A 54 5.05 -6.41 -5.59
N PRO A 55 6.24 -6.79 -6.08
CA PRO A 55 6.71 -6.38 -7.41
C PRO A 55 5.93 -7.02 -8.55
N HIS A 56 5.18 -8.09 -8.30
CA HIS A 56 4.47 -8.84 -9.33
C HIS A 56 2.98 -8.53 -9.35
N TRP A 57 2.33 -8.30 -8.20
CA TRP A 57 0.89 -8.07 -8.13
C TRP A 57 0.48 -6.94 -7.18
N ALA A 58 -0.66 -6.30 -7.48
CA ALA A 58 -1.32 -5.36 -6.57
C ALA A 58 -2.80 -5.74 -6.39
N GLY A 59 -3.28 -5.75 -5.13
CA GLY A 59 -4.68 -5.99 -4.80
C GLY A 59 -5.49 -4.69 -4.75
N ILE A 60 -6.62 -4.63 -5.47
CA ILE A 60 -7.51 -3.46 -5.49
C ILE A 60 -8.87 -3.83 -4.88
N GLY A 61 -9.21 -3.20 -3.75
CA GLY A 61 -10.55 -3.26 -3.16
C GLY A 61 -11.37 -2.03 -3.58
N ALA A 62 -12.42 -2.23 -4.38
CA ALA A 62 -13.29 -1.16 -4.86
C ALA A 62 -14.75 -1.64 -5.00
N ASP A 63 -15.66 -0.72 -5.35
CA ASP A 63 -17.04 -1.07 -5.69
C ASP A 63 -17.12 -1.87 -7.01
N THR A 64 -18.24 -2.57 -7.23
CA THR A 64 -18.45 -3.43 -8.38
C THR A 64 -18.30 -2.72 -9.74
N THR A 65 -18.62 -1.43 -9.82
CA THR A 65 -18.50 -0.66 -11.07
C THR A 65 -17.04 -0.44 -11.40
N THR A 66 -16.26 -0.02 -10.41
CA THR A 66 -14.82 0.17 -10.52
C THR A 66 -14.10 -1.15 -10.84
N ILE A 67 -14.43 -2.23 -10.13
CA ILE A 67 -13.84 -3.55 -10.39
C ILE A 67 -14.14 -4.00 -11.82
N ARG A 68 -15.40 -3.87 -12.29
CA ARG A 68 -15.74 -4.23 -13.67
C ARG A 68 -14.93 -3.43 -14.68
N ALA A 69 -14.82 -2.11 -14.48
CA ALA A 69 -14.05 -1.24 -15.37
C ALA A 69 -12.58 -1.66 -15.48
N LEU A 70 -11.96 -2.05 -14.36
CA LEU A 70 -10.58 -2.56 -14.35
C LEU A 70 -10.46 -3.89 -15.10
N THR A 71 -11.37 -4.84 -14.87
CA THR A 71 -11.35 -6.17 -15.52
C THR A 71 -11.63 -6.12 -17.02
N THR A 72 -12.14 -5.01 -17.55
CA THR A 72 -12.37 -4.83 -19.00
C THR A 72 -11.19 -4.18 -19.72
N ARG A 73 -10.15 -3.77 -19.00
CA ARG A 73 -8.94 -3.20 -19.60
C ARG A 73 -8.11 -4.30 -20.25
N ASP A 74 -7.55 -3.98 -21.41
CA ASP A 74 -6.69 -4.87 -22.20
C ASP A 74 -5.20 -4.47 -22.13
N ASP A 75 -4.90 -3.32 -21.54
CA ASP A 75 -3.54 -2.81 -21.36
C ASP A 75 -2.87 -3.28 -20.05
N ILE A 76 -3.63 -3.94 -19.17
CA ILE A 76 -3.18 -4.53 -17.92
C ILE A 76 -3.86 -5.89 -17.70
N ASP A 77 -3.14 -6.84 -17.09
CA ASP A 77 -3.72 -8.11 -16.68
C ASP A 77 -4.40 -7.96 -15.32
N VAL A 78 -5.72 -8.14 -15.30
CA VAL A 78 -6.55 -7.96 -14.10
C VAL A 78 -7.44 -9.16 -13.91
N VAL A 79 -7.27 -9.84 -12.79
CA VAL A 79 -8.10 -10.97 -12.36
C VAL A 79 -8.91 -10.62 -11.13
N THR A 80 -10.14 -11.13 -11.06
CA THR A 80 -10.97 -10.99 -9.85
C THR A 80 -10.46 -11.91 -8.74
N ALA A 81 -10.27 -11.37 -7.54
CA ALA A 81 -9.96 -12.16 -6.34
C ALA A 81 -11.23 -12.52 -5.55
N ASP A 82 -11.32 -13.77 -5.07
CA ASP A 82 -12.32 -14.18 -4.09
C ASP A 82 -11.73 -14.05 -2.67
N ARG A 83 -12.38 -13.28 -1.80
CA ARG A 83 -11.98 -13.08 -0.39
C ARG A 83 -11.86 -14.37 0.42
N TYR A 84 -12.58 -15.42 0.03
CA TYR A 84 -12.55 -16.72 0.71
C TYR A 84 -11.76 -17.77 -0.08
N GLY A 85 -11.37 -17.43 -1.31
CA GLY A 85 -10.55 -18.28 -2.15
C GLY A 85 -9.08 -18.27 -1.73
N ARG A 86 -8.33 -19.20 -2.31
CA ARG A 86 -6.87 -19.20 -2.23
C ARG A 86 -6.34 -17.96 -2.92
N GLN A 87 -5.67 -17.09 -2.16
CA GLN A 87 -4.95 -15.95 -2.73
C GLN A 87 -3.69 -16.44 -3.43
N PRO A 88 -3.26 -15.75 -4.51
CA PRO A 88 -2.01 -16.10 -5.18
C PRO A 88 -0.83 -15.84 -4.23
N PHE A 89 0.16 -16.74 -4.26
CA PHE A 89 1.37 -16.69 -3.45
C PHE A 89 2.57 -17.06 -4.34
N TYR A 90 3.76 -16.63 -3.93
CA TYR A 90 5.00 -17.10 -4.54
C TYR A 90 5.25 -18.56 -4.20
N ASP A 91 5.61 -19.34 -5.21
CA ASP A 91 6.13 -20.70 -5.03
C ASP A 91 7.51 -20.70 -4.34
#